data_AF-M2AS71-F1
#
_entry.id   AF-M2AS71-F1
#
_cell.length_a   1.000
_cell.length_b   1.000
_cell.length_c   1.000
_cell.angle_alpha   90.00
_cell.angle_beta   90.00
_cell.angle_gamma   90.00
#
_symmetry.space_group_name_H-M   'P 1'
#
loop_
_entity.id
_entity.type
_entity.pdbx_description
1 polymer ?
#
loop_
_entity_poly.entity_id
_entity_poly.type
_entity_poly.pdbx_seq_one_letter_code
_entity_poly.pdbx_strand_id
1 'polypeptide(L)'
;MAKGELFENLREYRTALSQQERETAVKGLIQNARIAGKYFYSLKETCAILHCSRDELQTILHQFRLDAVLFLGVYRIPWYDLAGFILDDHDDTLQEDLNEYLQEIIRRNRSLPGINAD
;
A
#
# COMPACT_ATOMS: atom_id res chain seq x y z
N MET A 1 -4.87 -29.29 -12.56
CA MET A 1 -4.49 -28.54 -11.33
C MET A 1 -3.19 -27.81 -11.64
N ALA A 2 -3.18 -26.49 -11.64
CA ALA A 2 -1.98 -25.71 -11.94
C ALA A 2 -0.99 -25.85 -10.77
N LYS A 3 0.18 -26.43 -11.03
CA LYS A 3 1.28 -26.54 -10.07
C LYS A 3 1.71 -25.12 -9.66
N GLY A 4 1.38 -24.68 -8.45
CA GLY A 4 1.86 -23.41 -7.90
C GLY A 4 0.94 -22.72 -6.91
N GLU A 5 -0.33 -23.11 -6.84
CA GLU A 5 -1.29 -22.48 -5.93
C GLU A 5 -1.19 -23.09 -4.53
N LEU A 6 -0.89 -22.25 -3.53
CA LEU A 6 -0.67 -22.66 -2.12
C LEU A 6 -1.97 -22.98 -1.37
N PHE A 7 -3.13 -22.65 -1.92
CA PHE A 7 -4.43 -22.82 -1.27
C PHE A 7 -5.45 -23.41 -2.25
N GLU A 8 -6.23 -24.38 -1.78
CA GLU A 8 -7.23 -25.11 -2.59
C GLU A 8 -8.43 -24.23 -3.00
N ASN A 9 -8.69 -23.13 -2.27
CA ASN A 9 -9.71 -22.13 -2.57
C ASN A 9 -9.13 -20.71 -2.46
N LEU A 10 -8.46 -20.26 -3.52
CA LEU A 10 -7.87 -18.91 -3.59
C LEU A 10 -8.87 -17.76 -3.42
N ARG A 11 -10.17 -17.98 -3.68
CA ARG A 11 -11.18 -16.93 -3.58
C ARG A 11 -11.42 -16.44 -2.15
N GLU A 12 -11.29 -17.31 -1.16
CA GLU A 12 -11.52 -16.93 0.25
C GLU A 12 -10.36 -16.08 0.80
N TYR A 13 -9.14 -16.34 0.34
CA TYR A 13 -7.90 -15.66 0.77
C TYR A 13 -7.49 -14.46 -0.09
N ARG A 14 -8.33 -14.03 -1.05
CA ARG A 14 -8.12 -12.82 -1.88
C ARG A 14 -9.02 -11.66 -1.48
N THR A 15 -9.81 -11.83 -0.43
CA THR A 15 -10.59 -10.72 0.12
C THR A 15 -9.61 -9.70 0.66
N ALA A 16 -9.66 -8.48 0.13
CA ALA A 16 -8.85 -7.37 0.62
C ALA A 16 -9.05 -7.21 2.13
N LEU A 17 -7.97 -6.87 2.84
CA LEU A 17 -8.03 -6.64 4.28
C LEU A 17 -9.07 -5.57 4.60
N SER A 18 -10.00 -5.91 5.50
CA SER A 18 -10.87 -4.92 6.13
C SER A 18 -10.05 -3.92 6.96
N GLN A 19 -10.62 -2.76 7.26
CA GLN A 19 -9.94 -1.75 8.08
C GLN A 19 -9.43 -2.31 9.41
N GLN A 20 -10.24 -3.14 10.07
CA GLN A 20 -9.87 -3.76 11.34
C GLN A 20 -8.72 -4.77 11.18
N GLU A 21 -8.68 -5.52 10.08
CA GLU A 21 -7.59 -6.44 9.77
C GLU A 21 -6.30 -5.69 9.43
N ARG A 22 -6.37 -4.58 8.69
CA ARG A 22 -5.23 -3.69 8.41
C ARG A 22 -4.60 -3.17 9.71
N GLU A 23 -5.42 -2.61 10.59
CA GLU A 23 -4.96 -2.13 11.90
C GLU A 23 -4.34 -3.24 12.74
N THR A 24 -4.96 -4.42 12.75
CA THR A 24 -4.48 -5.58 13.52
C THR A 24 -3.14 -6.07 12.98
N ALA A 25 -3.02 -6.18 11.65
CA ALA A 25 -1.78 -6.58 10.98
C ALA A 25 -0.65 -5.59 11.32
N VAL A 26 -0.88 -4.28 11.16
CA VAL A 26 0.10 -3.24 11.46
C VAL A 26 0.52 -3.26 12.93
N LYS A 27 -0.43 -3.36 13.87
CA LYS A 27 -0.12 -3.49 15.31
C LYS A 27 0.76 -4.70 15.57
N GLY A 28 0.48 -5.84 14.93
CA GLY A 28 1.30 -7.05 15.00
C GLY A 28 2.73 -6.84 14.47
N LEU A 29 2.87 -6.21 13.31
CA LEU A 29 4.18 -5.89 12.70
C LEU A 29 5.02 -5.00 13.64
N ILE A 30 4.43 -3.91 14.15
CA ILE A 30 5.09 -2.97 15.06
C ILE A 30 5.47 -3.64 16.36
N GLN A 31 4.58 -4.44 16.95
CA GLN A 31 4.85 -5.11 18.22
C GLN A 31 6.01 -6.10 18.08
N ASN A 32 6.04 -6.89 17.00
CA ASN A 32 7.14 -7.81 16.72
C ASN A 32 8.49 -7.10 16.53
N ALA A 33 8.50 -5.92 15.91
CA ALA A 33 9.70 -5.11 15.78
C ALA A 33 10.15 -4.51 17.11
N ARG A 34 9.21 -4.05 17.96
CA ARG A 34 9.51 -3.46 19.28
C ARG A 34 10.16 -4.44 20.24
N ILE A 35 9.72 -5.69 20.24
CA ILE A 35 10.29 -6.75 21.10
C ILE A 35 11.53 -7.41 20.49
N ALA A 36 12.05 -6.89 19.38
CA ALA A 36 13.13 -7.50 18.60
C ALA A 36 12.84 -8.94 18.14
N GLY A 37 11.56 -9.31 18.01
CA GLY A 37 11.14 -10.64 17.61
C GLY A 37 11.27 -10.87 16.11
N LYS A 38 10.92 -9.86 15.29
CA LYS A 38 11.02 -9.96 13.83
C LYS A 38 11.03 -8.61 13.13
N TYR A 39 12.00 -8.43 12.22
CA TYR A 39 12.18 -7.21 11.44
C TYR A 39 11.94 -7.38 9.93
N PHE A 40 12.01 -8.61 9.42
CA PHE A 40 11.95 -8.90 7.99
C PHE A 40 10.97 -10.05 7.71
N TYR A 41 10.14 -9.88 6.70
CA TYR A 41 9.11 -10.84 6.28
C TYR A 41 9.46 -11.39 4.91
N SER A 42 9.44 -12.71 4.77
CA SER A 42 9.62 -13.35 3.46
C SER A 42 8.44 -13.04 2.54
N LEU A 43 8.65 -13.13 1.22
CA LEU A 43 7.57 -12.91 0.24
C LEU A 43 6.32 -13.75 0.52
N LYS A 44 6.50 -14.99 1.00
CA LYS A 44 5.38 -15.88 1.34
C LYS A 44 4.58 -15.35 2.53
N GLU A 45 5.26 -14.84 3.55
CA GLU A 45 4.61 -14.27 4.73
C GLU A 45 3.89 -12.98 4.37
N THR A 46 4.51 -12.14 3.53
CA THR A 46 3.87 -10.92 3.04
C THR A 46 2.61 -11.22 2.23
N CYS A 47 2.64 -12.22 1.34
CA CYS A 47 1.44 -12.67 0.62
C CYS A 47 0.32 -13.09 1.59
N ALA A 48 0.67 -13.81 2.65
CA ALA A 48 -0.30 -14.24 3.67
C ALA A 48 -0.85 -13.07 4.50
N ILE A 49 -0.05 -12.04 4.77
CA ILE A 49 -0.49 -10.83 5.47
C ILE A 49 -1.41 -9.99 4.58
N LEU A 50 -1.07 -9.84 3.30
CA LEU A 50 -1.79 -8.97 2.36
C LEU A 50 -2.97 -9.66 1.65
N HIS A 51 -3.20 -10.95 1.91
CA HIS A 51 -4.23 -11.73 1.21
C HIS A 51 -4.07 -11.66 -0.32
N CYS A 52 -2.83 -11.76 -0.80
CA CYS A 52 -2.50 -11.65 -2.23
C CYS A 52 -1.64 -12.81 -2.73
N SER A 53 -1.65 -13.02 -4.04
CA SER A 53 -0.77 -13.95 -4.74
C SER A 53 0.63 -13.39 -4.90
N ARG A 54 1.57 -14.26 -5.30
CA ARG A 54 2.97 -13.87 -5.51
C ARG A 54 3.14 -12.87 -6.66
N ASP A 55 2.34 -13.01 -7.71
CA ASP A 55 2.37 -12.13 -8.87
C ASP A 55 1.79 -10.75 -8.54
N GLU A 56 0.72 -10.72 -7.74
CA GLU A 56 0.16 -9.48 -7.18
C GLU A 56 1.17 -8.80 -6.24
N LEU A 57 1.84 -9.56 -5.38
CA LEU A 57 2.91 -9.02 -4.52
C LEU A 57 4.04 -8.44 -5.36
N GLN A 58 4.47 -9.10 -6.43
CA GLN A 58 5.51 -8.57 -7.31
C GLN A 58 5.08 -7.27 -7.98
N THR A 59 3.80 -7.16 -8.36
CA THR A 59 3.22 -5.92 -8.88
C THR A 59 3.21 -4.82 -7.82
N ILE A 60 2.78 -5.12 -6.59
CA ILE A 60 2.78 -4.20 -5.45
C ILE A 60 4.19 -3.68 -5.16
N LEU A 61 5.17 -4.58 -5.08
CA LEU A 61 6.57 -4.23 -4.85
C LEU A 61 7.10 -3.26 -5.91
N HIS A 62 6.78 -3.49 -7.18
CA HIS A 62 7.20 -2.61 -8.27
C HIS A 62 6.45 -1.27 -8.29
N GLN A 63 5.13 -1.29 -8.10
CA GLN A 63 4.27 -0.11 -8.20
C GLN A 63 4.52 0.86 -7.04
N PHE A 64 4.57 0.35 -5.81
CA PHE A 64 4.71 1.16 -4.60
C PHE A 64 6.17 1.29 -4.13
N ARG A 65 7.12 0.74 -4.90
CA ARG A 65 8.56 0.79 -4.62
C ARG A 65 8.93 0.39 -3.19
N LEU A 66 8.25 -0.64 -2.68
CA LEU A 66 8.58 -1.25 -1.40
C LEU A 66 10.01 -1.82 -1.43
N ASP A 67 10.81 -1.54 -0.40
CA ASP A 67 12.15 -2.10 -0.33
C ASP A 67 12.07 -3.61 -0.10
N ALA A 68 12.90 -4.33 -0.85
CA ALA A 68 13.11 -5.75 -0.65
C ALA A 68 14.61 -6.01 -0.56
N VAL A 69 15.02 -6.63 0.55
CA VAL A 69 16.42 -6.99 0.81
C VAL A 69 16.62 -8.47 0.51
N LEU A 70 17.64 -8.77 -0.28
CA LEU A 70 18.08 -10.15 -0.52
C LEU A 70 19.01 -10.60 0.61
N PHE A 71 18.59 -11.59 1.38
CA PHE A 71 19.42 -12.18 2.44
C PHE A 71 19.41 -13.71 2.31
N LEU A 72 20.60 -14.33 2.25
CA LEU A 72 20.77 -15.78 2.06
C LEU A 72 19.92 -16.36 0.91
N GLY A 73 19.85 -15.65 -0.22
CA GLY A 73 19.11 -16.09 -1.41
C GLY A 73 17.59 -15.97 -1.32
N VAL A 74 17.05 -15.31 -0.29
CA VAL A 74 15.61 -15.09 -0.11
C VAL A 74 15.33 -13.60 0.02
N TYR A 75 14.44 -13.07 -0.84
CA TYR A 75 13.92 -11.71 -0.73
C TYR A 75 13.05 -11.57 0.51
N ARG A 76 13.28 -10.50 1.26
CA ARG A 76 12.50 -10.14 2.43
C ARG A 76 12.15 -8.66 2.42
N ILE A 77 10.97 -8.35 2.92
CA ILE A 77 10.44 -7.00 3.01
C ILE A 77 10.61 -6.53 4.47
N PRO A 78 11.20 -5.36 4.72
CA PRO A 78 11.27 -4.79 6.06
C PRO A 78 9.88 -4.55 6.66
N TRP A 79 9.76 -4.69 7.97
CA TRP A 79 8.50 -4.51 8.67
C TRP A 79 7.91 -3.10 8.51
N TYR A 80 8.75 -2.07 8.45
CA TYR A 80 8.32 -0.67 8.37
C TYR A 80 7.73 -0.34 7.01
N ASP A 81 8.30 -0.88 5.94
CA ASP A 81 7.80 -0.74 4.57
C ASP A 81 6.48 -1.47 4.38
N LEU A 82 6.40 -2.71 4.87
CA LEU A 82 5.15 -3.47 4.83
C LEU A 82 4.05 -2.78 5.65
N ALA A 83 4.38 -2.28 6.85
CA ALA A 83 3.43 -1.53 7.68
C ALA A 83 3.01 -0.22 7.01
N GLY A 84 3.96 0.50 6.40
CA GLY A 84 3.70 1.70 5.61
C GLY A 84 2.69 1.44 4.52
N PHE A 85 2.94 0.44 3.67
CA PHE A 85 2.01 0.07 2.59
C PHE A 85 0.62 -0.35 3.08
N ILE A 86 0.52 -1.09 4.19
CA ILE A 86 -0.79 -1.50 4.74
C ILE A 86 -1.56 -0.29 5.27
N LEU A 87 -0.86 0.67 5.88
CA LEU A 87 -1.42 1.93 6.37
C LEU A 87 -1.78 2.90 5.22
N ASP A 88 -1.05 2.86 4.11
CA ASP A 88 -1.10 3.87 3.04
C ASP A 88 -2.27 3.74 2.05
N ASP A 89 -3.30 2.93 2.30
CA ASP A 89 -4.34 2.70 1.29
C ASP A 89 -5.72 3.28 1.69
N HIS A 90 -6.01 4.52 1.25
CA HIS A 90 -7.06 4.81 0.24
C HIS A 90 -7.25 6.31 -0.10
N ASP A 91 -6.64 7.25 0.63
CA ASP A 91 -6.76 8.71 0.39
C ASP A 91 -5.40 9.35 0.05
N ASP A 92 -4.69 8.86 -0.97
CA ASP A 92 -3.73 9.73 -1.65
C ASP A 92 -4.51 10.71 -2.54
N THR A 93 -5.34 11.54 -1.90
CA THR A 93 -6.05 12.67 -2.50
C THR A 93 -5.07 13.79 -2.83
N LEU A 94 -3.78 13.64 -2.58
CA LEU A 94 -2.79 14.71 -2.77
C LEU A 94 -2.77 15.24 -4.21
N GLN A 95 -3.05 14.36 -5.18
CA GLN A 95 -3.23 14.74 -6.58
C GLN A 95 -4.59 15.42 -6.84
N GLU A 96 -5.67 14.97 -6.20
CA GLU A 96 -7.03 15.53 -6.31
C GLU A 96 -7.16 16.88 -5.59
N ASP A 97 -6.65 17.00 -4.36
CA ASP A 97 -6.53 18.21 -3.56
C ASP A 97 -5.67 19.28 -4.26
N LEU A 98 -4.57 18.86 -4.90
CA LEU A 98 -3.74 19.75 -5.72
C LEU A 98 -4.53 20.25 -6.95
N ASN A 99 -5.27 19.37 -7.61
CA ASN A 99 -6.07 19.74 -8.78
C ASN A 99 -7.25 20.65 -8.41
N GLU A 100 -7.94 20.40 -7.29
CA GLU A 100 -8.99 21.28 -6.78
C GLU A 100 -8.46 22.67 -6.45
N TYR A 101 -7.33 22.75 -5.75
CA TYR A 101 -6.66 24.01 -5.43
C TYR A 101 -6.28 24.81 -6.69
N LEU A 102 -5.72 24.13 -7.71
CA LEU A 102 -5.37 24.77 -8.99
C LEU A 102 -6.61 25.27 -9.74
N GLN A 103 -7.72 24.51 -9.73
CA GLN A 103 -9.00 24.92 -10.32
C GLN A 103 -9.63 26.10 -9.60
N GLU A 104 -9.57 26.13 -8.26
CA GLU A 104 -10.03 27.28 -7.46
C GLU A 104 -9.23 28.56 -7.80
N ILE A 105 -7.91 28.46 -7.93
CA ILE A 105 -7.06 29.60 -8.33
C ILE A 105 -7.45 30.12 -9.71
N ILE A 106 -7.60 29.23 -10.69
CA ILE A 106 -7.99 29.59 -12.07
C ILE A 106 -9.37 30.26 -12.08
N ARG A 107 -10.32 29.73 -11.30
CA ARG A 107 -11.67 30.28 -11.18
C ARG A 107 -11.66 31.65 -10.52
N ARG A 108 -10.95 31.82 -9.41
CA ARG A 108 -10.77 33.10 -8.69
C ARG A 108 -10.16 34.17 -9.60
N ASN A 109 -9.13 33.81 -10.37
CA ASN A 109 -8.47 34.72 -11.31
C ASN A 109 -9.35 35.09 -12.51
N ARG A 110 -10.23 34.19 -12.98
CA ARG A 110 -11.23 34.49 -14.03
C ARG A 110 -12.43 35.29 -13.53
N SER A 111 -12.73 35.19 -12.23
CA SER A 111 -13.87 35.86 -11.60
C SER A 111 -13.54 37.22 -11.02
N LEU A 112 -12.29 37.70 -11.11
CA LEU A 112 -11.97 39.10 -10.79
C LEU A 112 -12.63 40.00 -11.85
N PRO A 113 -13.69 40.74 -11.49
CA PRO A 113 -14.37 41.62 -12.41
C PRO A 113 -13.57 42.92 -12.48
N GLY A 114 -13.00 43.15 -13.65
CA GLY A 114 -12.69 44.47 -14.19
C GLY A 114 -12.48 44.27 -15.68
N ILE A 115 -13.45 44.42 -16.59
CA ILE A 115 -14.63 45.30 -16.59
C ILE A 115 -14.31 46.66 -15.95
N ASN A 116 -13.45 47.42 -16.62
CA ASN A 116 -14.00 48.53 -17.39
C ASN A 116 -13.73 48.12 -18.85
N ALA A 117 -14.75 47.76 -19.65
CA ALA A 117 -15.62 48.74 -20.28
C ALA A 117 -14.80 49.95 -20.76
N ASP A 118 -14.10 49.74 -21.87
CA ASP A 118 -14.04 50.63 -23.03
C ASP A 118 -13.64 49.82 -24.27
#